data_AF-A2DCM6-F1
#
_entry.id   AF-A2DCM6-F1
#
_cell.length_a   1.000
_cell.length_b   1.000
_cell.length_c   1.000
_cell.angle_alpha   90.00
_cell.angle_beta   90.00
_cell.angle_gamma   90.00
#
_symmetry.space_group_name_H-M   'P 1'
#
loop_
_entity.id
_entity.type
_entity.pdbx_description
1 polymer ?
#
loop_
_entity_poly.entity_id
_entity_poly.type
_entity_poly.pdbx_seq_one_letter_code
_entity_poly.pdbx_strand_id
1 'polypeptide(L)'
;MVQITKSCKELKRVGILTECGRFNININGRIIKTKKSSAVCFSDLIQEKFLINKSMSSYEVNLDLKCEDSIDILSEFLETGKLDFEEDESHYHDIFEIGKHFGNQLFIQLYTKHVKLDKSITKENVFE
;
A
#
# COMPACT_ATOMS: atom_id res chain seq x y z
N MET A 1 20.39 -10.18 -3.78
CA MET A 1 19.04 -9.62 -3.56
C MET A 1 19.23 -8.27 -2.90
N VAL A 2 18.68 -7.22 -3.52
CA VAL A 2 18.69 -5.86 -2.96
C VAL A 2 17.33 -5.64 -2.33
N GLN A 3 17.29 -5.13 -1.10
CA GLN A 3 16.06 -4.83 -0.37
C GLN A 3 15.82 -3.33 -0.31
N ILE A 4 14.56 -2.92 -0.49
CA ILE A 4 14.15 -1.54 -0.30
C ILE A 4 13.47 -1.40 1.04
N THR A 5 13.99 -0.50 1.88
CA THR A 5 13.30 -0.06 3.10
C THR A 5 12.82 1.37 2.95
N LYS A 6 11.51 1.59 3.12
CA LYS A 6 10.89 2.92 3.24
C LYS A 6 10.08 3.04 4.52
N SER A 7 10.01 4.25 5.06
CA SER A 7 9.25 4.52 6.28
C SER A 7 8.17 5.59 6.05
N CYS A 8 6.94 5.30 6.44
CA CYS A 8 5.83 6.25 6.54
C CYS A 8 5.75 6.79 7.98
N LYS A 9 5.92 8.10 8.15
CA LYS A 9 5.95 8.73 9.48
C LYS A 9 4.56 8.82 10.09
N GLU A 10 3.54 8.97 9.24
CA GLU A 10 2.13 9.08 9.58
C GLU A 10 1.66 7.77 10.24
N LEU A 11 1.90 6.63 9.59
CA LEU A 11 1.57 5.32 10.14
C LEU A 11 2.33 5.02 11.44
N LYS A 12 3.62 5.39 11.53
CA LYS A 12 4.38 5.25 12.78
C LYS A 12 3.77 6.03 13.94
N ARG A 13 3.30 7.26 13.70
CA ARG A 13 2.64 8.09 14.73
C ARG A 13 1.30 7.50 15.16
N VAL A 14 0.51 7.04 14.19
CA VAL A 14 -0.82 6.50 14.43
C VAL A 14 -0.80 5.11 15.05
N GLY A 15 0.24 4.32 14.79
CA GLY A 15 0.48 3.02 15.44
C GLY A 15 0.53 3.11 16.97
N ILE A 16 0.92 4.26 17.53
CA ILE A 16 0.96 4.52 18.98
C ILE A 16 -0.45 4.71 19.57
N LEU A 17 -1.43 5.14 18.77
CA LEU A 17 -2.81 5.36 19.23
C LEU A 17 -3.50 4.00 19.41
N THR A 18 -3.94 3.71 20.63
CA THR A 18 -4.51 2.40 21.02
C THR A 18 -6.03 2.30 20.80
N GLU A 19 -6.76 3.41 20.68
CA GLU A 19 -8.22 3.44 20.82
C GLU A 19 -9.04 3.51 19.51
N CYS A 20 -8.41 3.45 18.33
CA CYS A 20 -9.13 3.76 17.08
C CYS A 20 -10.02 2.63 16.52
N GLY A 21 -10.20 1.53 17.25
CA GLY A 21 -11.00 0.38 16.80
C GLY A 21 -10.35 -0.41 15.66
N ARG A 22 -10.91 -1.60 15.38
CA ARG A 22 -10.40 -2.53 14.37
C ARG A 22 -11.02 -2.26 12.99
N PHE A 23 -10.25 -2.53 11.95
CA PHE A 23 -10.66 -2.49 10.56
C PHE A 23 -10.09 -3.67 9.79
N ASN A 24 -10.88 -4.29 8.94
CA ASN A 24 -10.45 -5.43 8.11
C ASN A 24 -10.36 -5.01 6.65
N ILE A 25 -9.21 -5.18 6.03
CA ILE A 25 -9.05 -5.00 4.58
C ILE A 25 -8.93 -6.41 3.99
N ASN A 26 -9.87 -6.80 3.13
CA ASN A 26 -9.86 -8.06 2.42
C ASN A 26 -9.38 -7.82 0.98
N ILE A 27 -8.25 -8.42 0.61
CA ILE A 27 -7.69 -8.34 -0.74
C ILE A 27 -7.53 -9.76 -1.26
N ASN A 28 -8.18 -10.09 -2.37
CA ASN A 28 -8.13 -11.43 -2.99
C ASN A 28 -8.46 -12.57 -2.01
N GLY A 29 -9.37 -12.33 -1.05
CA GLY A 29 -9.75 -13.30 -0.01
C GLY A 29 -8.80 -13.36 1.20
N ARG A 30 -7.65 -12.67 1.18
CA ARG A 30 -6.76 -12.55 2.34
C ARG A 30 -7.14 -11.35 3.20
N ILE A 31 -7.33 -11.57 4.50
CA ILE A 31 -7.77 -10.54 5.45
C ILE A 31 -6.59 -9.94 6.21
N ILE A 32 -6.37 -8.64 6.03
CA ILE A 32 -5.47 -7.81 6.82
C ILE A 32 -6.27 -7.16 7.96
N LYS A 33 -5.89 -7.45 9.20
CA LYS A 33 -6.49 -6.83 10.40
C LYS A 33 -5.64 -5.64 10.81
N THR A 34 -6.20 -4.43 10.77
CA THR A 34 -5.49 -3.21 11.14
C THR A 34 -6.35 -2.30 12.03
N LYS A 35 -5.80 -1.16 12.46
CA LYS A 35 -6.54 -0.11 13.16
C LYS A 35 -7.26 0.77 12.14
N LYS A 36 -8.46 1.27 12.44
CA LYS A 36 -9.15 2.22 11.54
C LYS A 36 -8.28 3.43 11.22
N SER A 37 -7.55 3.93 12.22
CA SER A 37 -6.65 5.06 12.06
C SER A 37 -5.50 4.76 11.10
N SER A 38 -4.85 3.60 11.21
CA SER A 38 -3.83 3.15 10.24
C SER A 38 -4.41 3.05 8.84
N ALA A 39 -5.61 2.46 8.68
CA ALA A 39 -6.27 2.33 7.38
C ALA A 39 -6.60 3.70 6.75
N VAL A 40 -7.09 4.66 7.55
CA VAL A 40 -7.38 6.03 7.11
C VAL A 40 -6.10 6.78 6.74
N CYS A 41 -5.02 6.63 7.52
CA CYS A 41 -3.73 7.26 7.17
C CYS A 41 -3.07 6.64 5.95
N PHE A 42 -3.35 5.37 5.68
CA PHE A 42 -2.83 4.66 4.53
C PHE A 42 -3.56 5.03 3.23
N SER A 43 -4.87 5.26 3.27
CA SER A 43 -5.70 5.28 2.07
C SER A 43 -6.70 6.43 2.06
N ASP A 44 -6.55 7.29 1.05
CA ASP A 44 -7.49 8.35 0.72
C ASP A 44 -8.88 7.77 0.45
N LEU A 45 -8.97 6.64 -0.28
CA LEU A 45 -10.22 5.94 -0.55
C LEU A 45 -10.93 5.48 0.74
N ILE A 46 -10.19 4.90 1.68
CA ILE A 46 -10.75 4.45 2.96
C ILE A 46 -11.20 5.66 3.78
N GLN A 47 -10.41 6.75 3.80
CA GLN A 47 -10.78 8.01 4.46
C GLN A 47 -12.11 8.54 3.93
N GLU A 48 -12.27 8.64 2.62
CA GLU A 48 -13.50 9.10 1.97
C GLU A 48 -14.71 8.23 2.34
N LYS A 49 -14.54 6.90 2.30
CA LYS A 49 -15.59 5.96 2.72
C LYS A 49 -15.99 6.13 4.19
N PHE A 50 -15.03 6.41 5.07
CA PHE A 50 -15.31 6.66 6.49
C PHE A 50 -16.04 7.98 6.75
N LEU A 51 -15.81 9.01 5.92
CA LEU A 51 -16.57 10.27 6.02
C LEU A 51 -18.06 10.05 5.72
N ILE A 52 -18.38 9.14 4.79
CA ILE A 52 -19.75 8.76 4.43
C ILE A 52 -20.35 7.79 5.47
N ASN A 53 -19.59 6.75 5.85
CA ASN A 53 -20.04 5.73 6.80
C ASN A 53 -19.00 5.47 7.89
N LYS A 54 -19.15 6.16 9.01
CA LYS A 54 -18.27 6.03 10.19
C LYS A 54 -18.30 4.64 10.84
N SER A 55 -19.39 3.89 10.64
CA SER A 55 -19.56 2.54 11.21
C SER A 55 -18.85 1.45 10.43
N MET A 56 -18.31 1.76 9.24
CA MET A 56 -17.58 0.80 8.40
C MET A 56 -16.49 0.09 9.21
N SER A 57 -16.48 -1.24 9.15
CA SER A 57 -15.53 -2.10 9.88
C SER A 57 -14.69 -2.97 8.95
N SER A 58 -15.05 -3.02 7.66
CA SER A 58 -14.31 -3.75 6.65
C SER A 58 -14.38 -3.10 5.27
N TYR A 59 -13.39 -3.42 4.44
CA TYR A 59 -13.37 -3.11 3.01
C TYR A 59 -12.85 -4.32 2.24
N GLU A 60 -13.41 -4.58 1.06
CA GLU A 60 -13.05 -5.73 0.22
C GLU A 60 -12.79 -5.30 -1.21
N VAL A 61 -11.75 -5.86 -1.81
CA VAL A 61 -11.32 -5.61 -3.19
C VAL A 61 -10.61 -6.85 -3.76
N ASN A 62 -10.67 -7.02 -5.08
CA ASN A 62 -9.77 -7.90 -5.80
C ASN A 62 -8.78 -7.07 -6.64
N LEU A 63 -7.48 -7.38 -6.53
CA LEU A 63 -6.38 -6.70 -7.20
C LEU A 63 -5.56 -7.71 -8.02
N ASP A 64 -4.98 -7.25 -9.11
CA ASP A 64 -4.09 -8.06 -9.94
C ASP A 64 -2.67 -8.08 -9.35
N LEU A 65 -2.49 -8.93 -8.34
CA LEU A 65 -1.22 -9.12 -7.63
C LEU A 65 -0.46 -10.32 -8.16
N LYS A 66 0.84 -10.16 -8.38
CA LYS A 66 1.77 -11.16 -8.93
C LYS A 66 2.52 -11.93 -7.85
N CYS A 67 2.86 -11.27 -6.74
CA CYS A 67 3.63 -11.85 -5.65
C CYS A 67 2.71 -12.37 -4.53
N GLU A 68 3.04 -13.55 -4.01
CA GLU A 68 2.26 -14.19 -2.94
C GLU A 68 2.37 -13.44 -1.60
N ASP A 69 3.52 -12.80 -1.35
CA ASP A 69 3.87 -12.10 -0.11
C ASP A 69 3.50 -10.60 -0.11
N SER A 70 3.00 -10.04 -1.22
CA SER A 70 2.59 -8.63 -1.32
C SER A 70 1.56 -8.21 -0.26
N ILE A 71 0.66 -9.13 0.13
CA ILE A 71 -0.30 -8.88 1.20
C ILE A 71 0.36 -8.86 2.58
N ASP A 72 1.38 -9.70 2.79
CA ASP A 72 2.14 -9.74 4.04
C ASP A 72 2.99 -8.48 4.19
N ILE A 73 3.62 -8.03 3.10
CA ILE A 73 4.34 -6.74 3.01
C ILE A 73 3.40 -5.57 3.36
N LEU A 74 2.20 -5.53 2.77
CA LEU A 74 1.22 -4.49 3.09
C LEU A 74 0.75 -4.56 4.55
N SER A 75 0.54 -5.76 5.08
CA SER A 75 0.15 -5.96 6.47
C SER A 75 1.22 -5.43 7.43
N GLU A 76 2.49 -5.78 7.20
CA GLU A 76 3.62 -5.26 7.99
C GLU A 76 3.74 -3.74 7.87
N PHE A 77 3.53 -3.17 6.68
CA PHE A 77 3.53 -1.73 6.49
C PHE A 77 2.44 -1.02 7.29
N LEU A 78 1.23 -1.57 7.32
CA LEU A 78 0.11 -1.00 8.08
C LEU A 78 0.33 -1.07 9.60
N GLU A 79 1.08 -2.06 10.07
CA GLU A 79 1.40 -2.24 11.49
C GLU A 79 2.59 -1.38 11.93
N THR A 80 3.67 -1.37 11.15
CA THR A 80 4.96 -0.81 11.55
C THR A 80 5.27 0.55 10.88
N GLY A 81 4.55 0.87 9.81
CA GLY A 81 4.88 1.97 8.91
C GLY A 81 6.17 1.76 8.12
N LYS A 82 6.75 0.55 8.11
CA LYS A 82 7.95 0.18 7.34
C LYS A 82 7.52 -0.66 6.14
N LEU A 83 7.91 -0.22 4.95
CA LEU A 83 7.73 -0.96 3.71
C LEU A 83 9.06 -1.63 3.39
N ASP A 84 9.06 -2.96 3.33
CA ASP A 84 10.25 -3.79 3.09
C ASP A 84 9.89 -4.89 2.10
N PHE A 85 10.58 -4.96 0.97
CA PHE A 85 10.30 -5.92 -0.11
C PHE A 85 11.52 -6.10 -1.03
N GLU A 86 11.51 -7.16 -1.83
CA GLU A 86 12.56 -7.43 -2.81
C GLU A 86 12.49 -6.44 -3.99
N GLU A 87 13.63 -5.84 -4.36
CA GLU A 87 13.70 -4.88 -5.46
C GLU A 87 13.59 -5.57 -6.84
N ASP A 88 12.39 -6.02 -7.20
CA ASP A 88 12.05 -6.57 -8.51
C ASP A 88 10.71 -6.02 -9.07
N GLU A 89 10.53 -6.21 -10.38
CA GLU A 89 9.41 -5.64 -11.13
C GLU A 89 8.04 -6.16 -10.67
N SER A 90 7.97 -7.39 -10.16
CA SER A 90 6.70 -7.98 -9.72
C SER A 90 6.22 -7.32 -8.44
N HIS A 91 7.12 -7.11 -7.47
CA HIS A 91 6.78 -6.37 -6.25
C HIS A 91 6.47 -4.90 -6.55
N TYR A 92 7.22 -4.26 -7.44
CA TYR A 92 6.94 -2.88 -7.85
C TYR A 92 5.56 -2.74 -8.49
N HIS A 93 5.18 -3.68 -9.36
CA HIS A 93 3.82 -3.76 -9.93
C HIS A 93 2.76 -3.87 -8.84
N ASP A 94 2.92 -4.81 -7.90
CA ASP A 94 1.94 -5.03 -6.83
C ASP A 94 1.78 -3.82 -5.91
N ILE A 95 2.90 -3.21 -5.49
CA ILE A 95 2.89 -1.99 -4.68
C ILE A 95 2.21 -0.85 -5.44
N PHE A 96 2.45 -0.72 -6.74
CA PHE A 96 1.77 0.28 -7.55
C PHE A 96 0.27 0.04 -7.66
N GLU A 97 -0.15 -1.21 -7.92
CA GLU A 97 -1.56 -1.55 -8.08
C GLU A 97 -2.34 -1.32 -6.77
N ILE A 98 -1.76 -1.72 -5.64
CA ILE A 98 -2.27 -1.40 -4.30
C ILE A 98 -2.33 0.13 -4.12
N GLY A 99 -1.24 0.83 -4.41
CA GLY A 99 -1.15 2.28 -4.22
C GLY A 99 -2.19 3.04 -5.04
N LYS A 100 -2.35 2.67 -6.30
CA LYS A 100 -3.32 3.24 -7.24
C LYS A 100 -4.75 3.00 -6.76
N HIS A 101 -5.09 1.78 -6.33
CA HIS A 101 -6.42 1.47 -5.85
C HIS A 101 -6.78 2.24 -4.57
N PHE A 102 -5.88 2.24 -3.59
CA PHE A 102 -6.13 2.85 -2.28
C PHE A 102 -5.87 4.37 -2.24
N GLY A 103 -5.34 4.96 -3.31
CA GLY A 103 -4.92 6.36 -3.34
C GLY A 103 -3.64 6.64 -2.53
N ASN A 104 -2.82 5.62 -2.26
CA ASN A 104 -1.60 5.80 -1.48
C ASN A 104 -0.48 6.41 -2.33
N GLN A 105 -0.23 7.71 -2.13
CA GLN A 105 0.78 8.46 -2.89
C GLN A 105 2.21 7.96 -2.66
N LEU A 106 2.53 7.42 -1.49
CA LEU A 106 3.88 6.89 -1.21
C LEU A 106 4.17 5.69 -2.12
N PHE A 107 3.20 4.80 -2.29
CA PHE A 107 3.32 3.61 -3.14
C PHE A 107 3.41 4.01 -4.62
N ILE A 108 2.55 4.92 -5.07
CA ILE A 108 2.55 5.45 -6.45
C ILE A 108 3.89 6.10 -6.79
N GLN A 109 4.42 6.95 -5.89
CA GLN A 109 5.70 7.64 -6.10
C GLN A 109 6.88 6.67 -6.10
N LEU A 110 6.81 5.61 -5.31
CA LEU A 110 7.85 4.59 -5.23
C LEU A 110 8.02 3.87 -6.58
N TYR A 111 6.91 3.42 -7.17
CA TYR A 111 6.91 2.86 -8.53
C TYR A 111 7.36 3.89 -9.58
N THR A 112 6.82 5.11 -9.52
CA THR A 112 7.21 6.18 -10.46
C THR A 112 8.71 6.45 -10.43
N LYS A 113 9.34 6.36 -9.26
CA LYS A 113 10.78 6.54 -9.10
C LYS A 113 11.56 5.37 -9.71
N HIS A 114 11.10 4.14 -9.51
CA HIS A 114 11.69 2.94 -10.11
C HIS A 114 11.72 3.02 -11.63
N VAL A 115 10.56 3.27 -12.25
CA VAL A 115 10.42 3.47 -13.71
C VAL A 115 11.35 4.57 -14.23
N LYS A 116 11.48 5.69 -13.51
CA LYS A 116 12.38 6.79 -13.93
C LYS A 116 13.88 6.46 -13.82
N LEU A 117 14.25 5.51 -12.98
CA LEU A 117 15.64 5.07 -12.81
C LEU A 117 15.99 3.95 -13.78
N ASP A 118 14.99 3.28 -14.34
CA ASP A 118 15.18 2.30 -15.39
C ASP A 118 15.72 2.97 -16.66
N LYS A 119 17.00 2.72 -16.93
CA LYS A 119 17.72 3.25 -18.10
C LYS A 119 17.26 2.62 -19.42
N SER A 120 16.46 1.56 -19.37
CA SER A 120 15.87 0.93 -20.56
C SER A 120 14.74 1.78 -21.16
N ILE A 121 14.17 2.70 -20.38
CA ILE A 121 13.13 3.62 -20.81
C ILE A 121 13.79 4.83 -21.50
N THR A 122 13.96 4.73 -22.80
CA THR A 122 14.41 5.84 -23.66
C THR A 122 13.21 6.63 -24.17
N LYS A 123 13.43 7.84 -24.69
CA LYS A 123 12.39 8.60 -25.41
C LYS A 123 11.77 7.80 -26.58
N GLU A 124 12.50 6.83 -27.10
CA GLU A 124 12.08 5.97 -28.22
C GLU A 124 11.09 4.89 -27.78
N ASN A 125 11.05 4.54 -26.49
CA ASN A 125 10.28 3.40 -25.96
C ASN A 125 9.06 3.85 -25.11
N VAL A 126 8.87 5.15 -24.90
CA VAL A 126 7.80 5.74 -24.06
C VAL A 126 6.52 6.07 -24.84
N PHE A 127 6.63 6.20 -26.16
CA PHE A 127 5.53 6.50 -27.06
C PHE A 127 5.53 5.51 -28.23
N GLU A 128 5.16 4.26 -27.96
CA GLU A 128 4.60 3.37 -28.99
C GLU A 128 3.08 3.26 -28.80
#